data_AF-A0A093LRA7-F1
#
_entry.id   AF-A0A093LRA7-F1
#
_cell.length_a   1.000
_cell.length_b   1.000
_cell.length_c   1.000
_cell.angle_alpha   90.00
_cell.angle_beta   90.00
_cell.angle_gamma   90.00
#
_symmetry.space_group_name_H-M   'P 1'
#
loop_
_entity.id
_entity.type
_entity.pdbx_description
1 polymer ?
#
loop_
_entity_poly.entity_id
_entity_poly.type
_entity_poly.pdbx_seq_one_letter_code
_entity_poly.pdbx_strand_id
1 'polypeptide(L)'
;MGPGPYFYISGSNGAGLVSIYCQSRGWQRIYDNRREDYALKWCEIKCRETYYHFKEGEQLLYQIPNNGVLTSKIGLLCCLREQERMMKKISRSSNSKNARSPKDNSHSNSPVLGTSSYWKGHNFLLLKMEEFFPESFRLDLKDERDAFFELCKEEQIWICKPSCSNQGRGIFLLKNPAAVNTLQAKLHSTEEYLLNKRVPYQASQARIVQRYIHQPLLLEGKKFDVRSYLLVACTAPYVLFFAQGYVRLTCVNYDAASDDLTVHLTNQYMQKKNSLYSQLKDETVWRMEHFNSYVNEKFRKTSGLPKDWVFTVFTVSASKC
;
A
#
# COMPACT_ATOMS: atom_id res chain seq x y z
N MET A 1 -27.31 -31.91 -7.43
CA MET A 1 -26.63 -31.07 -6.42
C MET A 1 -27.71 -30.45 -5.55
N GLY A 2 -27.53 -30.37 -4.23
CA GLY A 2 -28.53 -29.79 -3.33
C GLY A 2 -28.70 -28.27 -3.55
N PRO A 3 -29.72 -27.62 -2.98
CA PRO A 3 -29.81 -26.17 -3.02
C PRO A 3 -28.56 -25.57 -2.37
N GLY A 4 -28.03 -24.48 -2.94
CA GLY A 4 -26.86 -23.77 -2.45
C GLY A 4 -27.05 -23.21 -1.03
N PRO A 5 -26.12 -22.40 -0.51
CA PRO A 5 -25.16 -21.59 -1.28
C PRO A 5 -23.85 -22.30 -1.67
N TYR A 6 -23.30 -21.92 -2.81
CA TYR A 6 -22.05 -22.46 -3.37
C TYR A 6 -20.87 -21.52 -3.17
N PHE A 7 -19.65 -22.05 -3.02
CA PHE A 7 -18.44 -21.21 -2.96
C PHE A 7 -17.25 -21.81 -3.71
N TYR A 8 -16.46 -20.95 -4.31
CA TYR A 8 -15.20 -21.28 -4.97
C TYR A 8 -14.02 -20.70 -4.20
N ILE A 9 -12.98 -21.51 -3.99
CA ILE A 9 -11.72 -21.08 -3.35
C ILE A 9 -10.55 -21.55 -4.19
N SER A 10 -9.62 -20.63 -4.46
CA SER A 10 -8.28 -20.94 -4.97
C SER A 10 -7.21 -19.99 -4.42
N GLY A 11 -5.94 -20.41 -4.49
CA GLY A 11 -4.81 -19.67 -3.93
C GLY A 11 -4.58 -19.96 -2.43
N SER A 12 -3.67 -19.19 -1.82
CA SER A 12 -3.19 -19.43 -0.45
C SER A 12 -3.61 -18.37 0.56
N ASN A 13 -4.15 -17.24 0.13
CA ASN A 13 -4.41 -16.12 1.04
C ASN A 13 -5.68 -16.36 1.87
N GLY A 14 -5.54 -16.87 3.09
CA GLY A 14 -6.68 -17.11 4.00
C GLY A 14 -7.66 -18.19 3.53
N ALA A 15 -7.34 -18.93 2.46
CA ALA A 15 -8.20 -19.92 1.83
C ALA A 15 -8.71 -20.99 2.82
N GLY A 16 -7.85 -21.44 3.74
CA GLY A 16 -8.23 -22.40 4.78
C GLY A 16 -9.29 -21.85 5.74
N LEU A 17 -9.13 -20.62 6.22
CA LEU A 17 -10.07 -19.98 7.14
C LEU A 17 -11.45 -19.81 6.51
N VAL A 18 -11.49 -19.34 5.25
CA VAL A 18 -12.73 -19.14 4.51
C VAL A 18 -13.40 -20.48 4.18
N SER A 19 -12.61 -21.50 3.80
CA SER A 19 -13.15 -22.84 3.54
C SER A 19 -13.82 -23.42 4.77
N ILE A 20 -13.15 -23.38 5.92
CA ILE A 20 -13.69 -23.88 7.19
C ILE A 20 -14.98 -23.15 7.55
N TYR A 21 -15.00 -21.81 7.42
CA TYR A 21 -16.19 -21.02 7.67
C TYR A 21 -17.35 -21.43 6.75
N CYS A 22 -17.16 -21.44 5.43
CA CYS A 22 -18.21 -21.81 4.48
C CYS A 22 -18.74 -23.23 4.73
N GLN A 23 -17.85 -24.21 4.97
CA GLN A 23 -18.22 -25.59 5.27
C GLN A 23 -19.03 -25.68 6.58
N SER A 24 -18.64 -24.96 7.63
CA SER A 24 -19.38 -24.92 8.90
C SER A 24 -20.79 -24.34 8.77
N ARG A 25 -21.04 -23.54 7.72
CA ARG A 25 -22.35 -22.96 7.39
C ARG A 25 -23.17 -23.85 6.45
N GLY A 26 -22.68 -25.04 6.10
CA GLY A 26 -23.33 -25.96 5.16
C GLY A 26 -23.20 -25.58 3.70
N TRP A 27 -22.30 -24.65 3.35
CA TRP A 27 -22.11 -24.22 1.96
C TRP A 27 -21.40 -25.32 1.16
N GLN A 28 -21.72 -25.43 -0.13
CA GLN A 28 -21.16 -26.45 -1.01
C GLN A 28 -19.98 -25.90 -1.81
N ARG A 29 -18.81 -26.55 -1.72
CA ARG A 29 -17.65 -26.14 -2.49
C ARG A 29 -17.82 -26.52 -3.96
N ILE A 30 -17.54 -25.58 -4.85
CA ILE A 30 -17.43 -25.81 -6.28
C ILE A 30 -15.97 -25.71 -6.73
N TYR A 31 -15.62 -26.47 -7.75
CA TYR A 31 -14.25 -26.56 -8.28
C TYR A 31 -14.11 -25.94 -9.68
N ASP A 32 -15.20 -25.83 -10.43
CA ASP A 32 -15.22 -25.09 -11.69
C ASP A 32 -15.36 -23.59 -11.41
N ASN A 33 -14.34 -22.81 -11.78
CA ASN A 33 -14.32 -21.36 -11.57
C ASN A 33 -15.22 -20.58 -12.53
N ARG A 34 -15.72 -21.24 -13.59
CA ARG A 34 -16.59 -20.65 -14.62
C ARG A 34 -18.04 -20.63 -14.20
N ARG A 35 -18.41 -21.39 -13.16
CA ARG A 35 -19.76 -21.36 -12.61
C ARG A 35 -20.11 -19.96 -12.12
N GLU A 36 -21.35 -19.56 -12.38
CA GLU A 36 -21.92 -18.26 -12.03
C GLU A 36 -22.95 -18.36 -10.90
N ASP A 37 -23.29 -19.55 -10.44
CA ASP A 37 -24.25 -19.78 -9.34
C ASP A 37 -23.57 -19.85 -7.97
N TYR A 38 -22.45 -19.13 -7.80
CA TYR A 38 -21.73 -19.03 -6.54
C TYR A 38 -22.29 -17.91 -5.67
N ALA A 39 -22.27 -18.10 -4.36
CA ALA A 39 -22.46 -17.02 -3.39
C ALA A 39 -21.13 -16.35 -3.02
N LEU A 40 -20.00 -17.09 -3.07
CA LEU A 40 -18.66 -16.55 -2.79
C LEU A 40 -17.61 -17.09 -3.75
N LYS A 41 -16.79 -16.19 -4.29
CA LYS A 41 -15.55 -16.50 -5.02
C LYS A 41 -14.37 -15.87 -4.28
N TRP A 42 -13.58 -16.72 -3.63
CA TRP A 42 -12.37 -16.34 -2.91
C TRP A 42 -11.13 -16.77 -3.67
N CYS A 43 -10.73 -15.94 -4.62
CA CYS A 43 -9.53 -16.12 -5.43
C CYS A 43 -9.05 -14.78 -5.99
N GLU A 44 -7.82 -14.74 -6.48
CA GLU A 44 -7.35 -13.61 -7.26
C GLU A 44 -8.08 -13.56 -8.61
N ILE A 45 -8.77 -12.44 -8.86
CA ILE A 45 -9.52 -12.19 -10.08
C ILE A 45 -8.59 -11.55 -11.11
N LYS A 46 -8.25 -12.32 -12.14
CA LYS A 46 -7.36 -11.88 -13.23
C LYS A 46 -8.12 -11.34 -14.44
N CYS A 47 -9.37 -11.76 -14.61
CA CYS A 47 -10.23 -11.46 -15.75
C CYS A 47 -11.17 -10.33 -15.39
N ARG A 48 -11.24 -9.25 -16.19
CA ARG A 48 -12.16 -8.14 -15.89
C ARG A 48 -13.62 -8.53 -16.12
N GLU A 49 -13.83 -9.49 -17.02
CA GLU A 49 -15.10 -10.07 -17.42
C GLU A 49 -15.83 -10.67 -16.22
N THR A 50 -15.12 -11.15 -15.19
CA THR A 50 -15.73 -11.64 -13.95
C THR A 50 -16.55 -10.58 -13.24
N TYR A 51 -16.17 -9.30 -13.33
CA TYR A 51 -16.92 -8.20 -12.74
C TYR A 51 -18.17 -7.82 -13.55
N TYR A 52 -18.20 -8.09 -14.85
CA TYR A 52 -19.38 -7.80 -15.68
C TYR A 52 -20.53 -8.77 -15.43
N HIS A 53 -20.22 -10.01 -15.04
CA HIS A 53 -21.20 -11.05 -14.72
C HIS A 53 -21.51 -11.13 -13.21
N PHE A 54 -20.92 -10.22 -12.41
CA PHE A 54 -21.15 -10.18 -10.97
C PHE A 54 -22.56 -9.69 -10.65
N LYS A 55 -23.28 -10.43 -9.80
CA LYS A 55 -24.64 -10.08 -9.37
C LYS A 55 -24.62 -9.47 -7.98
N GLU A 56 -24.81 -8.15 -7.92
CA GLU A 56 -24.88 -7.40 -6.66
C GLU A 56 -26.03 -7.91 -5.77
N GLY A 57 -25.77 -8.02 -4.46
CA GLY A 57 -26.73 -8.55 -3.49
C GLY A 57 -26.81 -10.08 -3.43
N GLU A 58 -26.35 -10.78 -4.46
CA GLU A 58 -26.36 -12.26 -4.53
C GLU A 58 -24.98 -12.88 -4.34
N GLN A 59 -23.93 -12.19 -4.81
CA GLN A 59 -22.57 -12.72 -4.90
C GLN A 59 -21.57 -11.90 -4.09
N LEU A 60 -20.50 -12.56 -3.65
CA LEU A 60 -19.34 -11.93 -3.04
C LEU A 60 -18.06 -12.31 -3.78
N LEU A 61 -17.24 -11.30 -4.06
CA LEU A 61 -15.90 -11.45 -4.61
C LEU A 61 -14.86 -10.98 -3.58
N TYR A 62 -13.73 -11.69 -3.51
CA TYR A 62 -12.62 -11.36 -2.61
C TYR A 62 -11.88 -10.05 -2.98
N GLN A 63 -12.09 -9.50 -4.18
CA GLN A 63 -11.43 -8.28 -4.66
C GLN A 63 -12.43 -7.29 -5.23
N ILE A 64 -12.17 -6.01 -4.95
CA ILE A 64 -12.83 -4.89 -5.63
C ILE A 64 -12.13 -4.69 -6.99
N PRO A 65 -12.89 -4.39 -8.07
CA PRO A 65 -12.28 -4.08 -9.36
C PRO A 65 -11.30 -2.91 -9.25
N ASN A 66 -10.26 -2.91 -10.08
CA ASN A 66 -9.24 -1.87 -10.12
C ASN A 66 -8.45 -1.64 -8.81
N ASN A 67 -8.37 -2.64 -7.91
CA ASN A 67 -7.61 -2.52 -6.66
C ASN A 67 -6.11 -2.18 -6.83
N GLY A 68 -5.54 -2.39 -8.02
CA GLY A 68 -4.17 -2.06 -8.38
C GLY A 68 -3.79 -0.59 -8.15
N VAL A 69 -4.78 0.31 -8.11
CA VAL A 69 -4.60 1.73 -7.74
C VAL A 69 -4.09 1.93 -6.31
N LEU A 70 -4.32 0.97 -5.40
CA LEU A 70 -3.85 1.03 -4.02
C LEU A 70 -2.84 -0.08 -3.69
N THR A 71 -2.90 -1.22 -4.40
CA THR A 71 -2.12 -2.42 -4.08
C THR A 71 -0.82 -2.54 -4.89
N SER A 72 -0.59 -1.67 -5.88
CA SER A 72 0.70 -1.55 -6.58
C SER A 72 1.45 -0.29 -6.14
N LYS A 73 2.79 -0.32 -6.23
CA LYS A 73 3.60 0.83 -5.77
C LYS A 73 3.41 2.06 -6.66
N ILE A 74 3.35 1.86 -7.97
CA ILE A 74 3.07 2.96 -8.93
C ILE A 74 1.63 3.42 -8.79
N GLY A 75 0.66 2.49 -8.67
CA GLY A 75 -0.74 2.83 -8.47
C GLY A 75 -0.93 3.73 -7.25
N LEU A 76 -0.37 3.33 -6.11
CA LEU A 76 -0.47 4.10 -4.87
C LEU A 76 0.20 5.48 -5.02
N LEU A 77 1.41 5.54 -5.58
CA LEU A 77 2.11 6.81 -5.83
C LEU A 77 1.29 7.76 -6.71
N CYS A 78 0.72 7.24 -7.80
CA CYS A 78 -0.12 8.02 -8.70
C CYS A 78 -1.41 8.50 -8.01
N CYS A 79 -2.07 7.62 -7.26
CA CYS A 79 -3.30 7.93 -6.52
C CYS A 79 -3.07 9.05 -5.49
N LEU A 80 -1.99 8.97 -4.70
CA LEU A 80 -1.65 9.98 -3.71
C LEU A 80 -1.31 11.33 -4.35
N ARG A 81 -0.56 11.35 -5.45
CA ARG A 81 -0.24 12.57 -6.20
C ARG A 81 -1.49 13.20 -6.83
N GLU A 82 -2.40 12.39 -7.36
CA GLU A 82 -3.68 12.86 -7.88
C GLU A 82 -4.54 13.48 -6.78
N GLN A 83 -4.67 12.80 -5.64
CA GLN A 83 -5.37 13.33 -4.47
C GLN A 83 -4.80 14.68 -4.05
N GLU A 84 -3.48 14.81 -3.93
CA GLU A 84 -2.84 16.07 -3.56
C GLU A 84 -3.15 17.21 -4.58
N ARG A 85 -3.09 16.91 -5.88
CA ARG A 85 -3.45 17.86 -6.95
C ARG A 85 -4.91 18.31 -6.86
N MET A 86 -5.82 17.36 -6.63
CA MET A 86 -7.25 17.66 -6.49
C MET A 86 -7.51 18.54 -5.26
N MET A 87 -6.88 18.24 -4.13
CA MET A 87 -7.02 19.04 -2.91
C MET A 87 -6.47 20.47 -3.10
N LYS A 88 -5.33 20.62 -3.79
CA LYS A 88 -4.79 21.93 -4.16
C LYS A 88 -5.80 22.71 -5.05
N LYS A 89 -6.46 22.06 -6.01
CA LYS A 89 -7.50 22.69 -6.85
C LYS A 89 -8.72 23.13 -6.05
N ILE A 90 -9.19 22.32 -5.11
CA ILE A 90 -10.33 22.64 -4.22
C ILE A 90 -9.99 23.84 -3.32
N SER A 91 -8.80 23.88 -2.74
CA SER A 91 -8.36 25.02 -1.90
C SER A 91 -8.30 26.35 -2.67
N ARG A 92 -7.82 26.32 -3.93
CA ARG A 92 -7.79 27.50 -4.79
C ARG A 92 -9.20 27.97 -5.19
N SER A 93 -10.10 27.03 -5.46
CA SER A 93 -11.48 27.36 -5.85
C SER A 93 -12.35 27.85 -4.68
N SER A 94 -12.03 27.47 -3.44
CA SER A 94 -12.71 28.00 -2.25
C SER A 94 -12.21 29.42 -1.93
N ASN A 95 -10.91 29.67 -2.05
CA ASN A 95 -10.34 31.02 -1.91
C ASN A 95 -10.83 31.99 -2.99
N SER A 96 -11.06 31.54 -4.24
CA SER A 96 -11.57 32.42 -5.30
C SER A 96 -13.06 32.74 -5.18
N LYS A 97 -13.85 31.87 -4.53
CA LYS A 97 -15.28 32.10 -4.27
C LYS A 97 -15.52 33.07 -3.10
N ASN A 98 -14.60 33.13 -2.13
CA ASN A 98 -14.64 34.14 -1.06
C ASN A 98 -14.19 35.54 -1.49
N ALA A 99 -13.69 35.68 -2.72
CA ALA A 99 -13.23 36.96 -3.28
C ALA A 99 -14.22 37.62 -4.27
N ARG A 100 -15.44 37.08 -4.42
CA ARG A 100 -16.46 37.66 -5.31
C ARG A 100 -17.78 37.87 -4.56
N SER A 101 -18.09 39.14 -4.28
CA SER A 101 -19.44 39.60 -3.96
C SER A 101 -20.42 39.27 -5.10
N PRO A 102 -21.71 39.00 -4.81
CA PRO A 102 -22.62 38.41 -5.78
C PRO A 102 -23.02 39.44 -6.85
N LYS A 103 -22.98 39.02 -8.11
CA LYS A 103 -23.81 39.59 -9.18
C LYS A 103 -24.54 38.44 -9.87
N ASP A 104 -25.85 38.58 -9.94
CA ASP A 104 -26.80 37.70 -10.61
C ASP A 104 -26.42 37.45 -12.08
N ASN A 105 -26.51 36.20 -12.56
CA ASN A 105 -27.62 35.73 -13.39
C ASN A 105 -27.40 34.33 -14.00
N SER A 106 -28.50 33.57 -14.00
CA SER A 106 -29.01 32.56 -14.94
C SER A 106 -28.09 31.57 -15.70
N HIS A 107 -28.30 30.28 -15.36
CA HIS A 107 -28.58 29.12 -16.23
C HIS A 107 -27.53 28.64 -17.26
N SER A 108 -26.93 27.48 -16.97
CA SER A 108 -26.77 26.39 -17.95
C SER A 108 -26.56 25.05 -17.24
N ASN A 109 -27.38 24.06 -17.61
CA ASN A 109 -27.35 22.69 -17.10
C ASN A 109 -26.21 21.90 -17.76
N SER A 110 -25.33 21.33 -16.94
CA SER A 110 -24.39 20.27 -17.30
C SER A 110 -24.36 19.27 -16.14
N PRO A 111 -24.39 17.95 -16.39
CA PRO A 111 -24.38 16.95 -15.34
C PRO A 111 -22.95 16.85 -14.78
N VAL A 112 -22.63 17.72 -13.83
CA VAL A 112 -21.45 17.55 -12.98
C VAL A 112 -21.72 16.32 -12.13
N LEU A 113 -20.96 15.26 -12.40
CA LEU A 113 -20.89 14.06 -11.56
C LEU A 113 -20.75 14.52 -10.11
N GLY A 114 -21.79 14.27 -9.31
CA GLY A 114 -21.96 14.82 -7.97
C GLY A 114 -20.72 14.58 -7.13
N THR A 115 -20.00 15.66 -6.83
CA THR A 115 -19.04 15.65 -5.73
C THR A 115 -19.87 15.49 -4.47
N SER A 116 -19.91 14.23 -4.03
CA SER A 116 -20.52 13.76 -2.81
C SER A 116 -20.36 14.79 -1.69
N SER A 117 -21.50 15.25 -1.18
CA SER A 117 -21.69 16.09 -0.01
C SER A 117 -21.05 15.53 1.27
N TYR A 118 -20.45 14.35 1.22
CA TYR A 118 -19.76 13.68 2.34
C TYR A 118 -18.52 14.41 2.86
N TRP A 119 -17.90 15.29 2.08
CA TRP A 119 -16.67 15.98 2.49
C TRP A 119 -16.89 17.36 3.11
N LYS A 120 -18.15 17.83 3.18
CA LYS A 120 -18.50 19.10 3.84
C LYS A 120 -18.89 18.81 5.29
N GLY A 121 -17.93 18.88 6.21
CA GLY A 121 -18.25 18.91 7.64
C GLY A 121 -17.16 18.47 8.59
N HIS A 122 -16.16 17.71 8.13
CA HIS A 122 -15.06 17.29 8.98
C HIS A 122 -13.81 18.09 8.68
N ASN A 123 -13.36 18.89 9.66
CA ASN A 123 -12.01 19.43 9.72
C ASN A 123 -11.02 18.28 9.95
N PHE A 124 -10.93 17.33 9.01
CA PHE A 124 -9.77 16.47 8.95
C PHE A 124 -8.60 17.38 8.55
N LEU A 125 -7.65 17.57 9.47
CA LEU A 125 -6.31 18.06 9.15
C LEU A 125 -5.74 17.11 8.09
N LEU A 126 -5.95 17.44 6.82
CA LEU A 126 -5.56 16.58 5.74
C LEU A 126 -4.04 16.68 5.60
N LEU A 127 -3.36 15.60 5.99
CA LEU A 127 -1.91 15.51 5.92
C LEU A 127 -1.45 15.73 4.48
N LYS A 128 -0.41 16.53 4.29
CA LYS A 128 0.24 16.65 2.98
C LYS A 128 0.95 15.34 2.67
N MET A 129 1.01 14.97 1.40
CA MET A 129 1.66 13.72 0.98
C MET A 129 3.11 13.62 1.50
N GLU A 130 3.86 14.72 1.48
CA GLU A 130 5.23 14.81 1.98
C GLU A 130 5.39 14.52 3.48
N GLU A 131 4.32 14.63 4.27
CA GLU A 131 4.35 14.39 5.72
C GLU A 131 4.29 12.88 6.07
N PHE A 132 3.78 12.04 5.17
CA PHE A 132 3.59 10.61 5.44
C PHE A 132 4.10 9.66 4.35
N PHE A 133 4.42 10.18 3.16
CA PHE A 133 4.90 9.38 2.03
C PHE A 133 6.29 9.87 1.58
N PRO A 134 7.33 9.03 1.67
CA PRO A 134 8.67 9.46 1.27
C PRO A 134 8.74 9.84 -0.21
N GLU A 135 9.55 10.86 -0.50
CA GLU A 135 9.80 11.35 -1.87
C GLU A 135 10.11 10.18 -2.81
N SER A 136 9.42 10.12 -3.96
CA SER A 136 9.45 8.97 -4.85
C SER A 136 9.36 9.40 -6.30
N PHE A 137 10.04 8.67 -7.18
CA PHE A 137 10.07 8.86 -8.63
C PHE A 137 9.79 7.56 -9.36
N ARG A 138 9.12 7.68 -10.50
CA ARG A 138 8.91 6.59 -11.46
C ARG A 138 10.06 6.51 -12.44
N LEU A 139 10.74 5.36 -12.49
CA LEU A 139 11.88 5.17 -13.40
C LEU A 139 11.44 4.77 -14.83
N ASP A 140 10.17 4.42 -15.00
CA ASP A 140 9.55 4.12 -16.29
C ASP A 140 9.12 5.39 -17.06
N LEU A 141 9.14 6.56 -16.42
CA LEU A 141 8.87 7.85 -17.05
C LEU A 141 10.19 8.63 -17.20
N LYS A 142 10.52 9.05 -18.43
CA LYS A 142 11.77 9.74 -18.74
C LYS A 142 11.97 10.98 -17.87
N ASP A 143 10.98 11.86 -17.80
CA ASP A 143 11.09 13.11 -17.05
C ASP A 143 11.31 12.89 -15.54
N GLU A 144 10.63 11.90 -14.95
CA GLU A 144 10.83 11.57 -13.53
C GLU A 144 12.18 10.89 -13.28
N ARG A 145 12.67 10.10 -14.23
CA ARG A 145 13.99 9.49 -14.17
C ARG A 145 15.10 10.54 -14.23
N ASP A 146 15.00 11.47 -15.17
CA ASP A 146 15.96 12.55 -15.34
C ASP A 146 15.97 13.45 -14.07
N ALA A 147 14.79 13.83 -13.57
CA ALA A 147 14.67 14.58 -12.31
C ALA A 147 15.27 13.84 -11.11
N PHE A 148 15.11 12.51 -11.03
CA PHE A 148 15.74 11.72 -9.97
C PHE A 148 17.27 11.78 -10.05
N PHE A 149 17.85 11.61 -11.24
CA PHE A 149 19.31 11.63 -11.40
C PHE A 149 19.92 13.02 -11.16
N GLU A 150 19.19 14.09 -11.47
CA GLU A 150 19.58 15.46 -11.12
C GLU A 150 19.54 15.71 -9.59
N LEU A 151 18.55 15.14 -8.91
CA LEU A 151 18.35 15.32 -7.47
C LEU A 151 19.27 14.45 -6.60
N CYS A 152 19.62 13.25 -7.07
CA CYS A 152 20.29 12.23 -6.27
C CYS A 152 21.71 12.68 -5.87
N LYS A 153 21.89 13.06 -4.59
CA LYS A 153 23.18 13.45 -4.01
C LYS A 153 23.90 12.25 -3.37
N GLU A 154 25.22 12.32 -3.24
CA GLU A 154 26.08 11.23 -2.76
C GLU A 154 25.73 10.73 -1.36
N GLU A 155 25.26 11.60 -0.47
CA GLU A 155 24.94 11.27 0.92
C GLU A 155 23.54 10.65 1.12
N GLN A 156 22.72 10.60 0.07
CA GLN A 156 21.32 10.20 0.18
C GLN A 156 21.14 8.74 -0.17
N ILE A 157 20.57 7.98 0.78
CA ILE A 157 20.16 6.60 0.51
C ILE A 157 18.79 6.58 -0.17
N TRP A 158 18.68 5.82 -1.26
CA TRP A 158 17.42 5.55 -1.93
C TRP A 158 17.14 4.05 -1.99
N ILE A 159 15.87 3.69 -2.03
CA ILE A 159 15.42 2.30 -2.18
C ILE A 159 14.69 2.14 -3.51
N CYS A 160 15.20 1.27 -4.38
CA CYS A 160 14.60 0.96 -5.67
C CYS A 160 13.72 -0.29 -5.53
N LYS A 161 12.47 -0.22 -5.99
CA LYS A 161 11.46 -1.26 -5.80
C LYS A 161 10.72 -1.52 -7.12
N PRO A 162 10.62 -2.79 -7.58
CA PRO A 162 9.73 -3.13 -8.70
C PRO A 162 8.27 -2.90 -8.31
N SER A 163 7.45 -2.37 -9.23
CA SER A 163 6.07 -1.96 -8.97
C SER A 163 5.19 -3.14 -8.55
N CYS A 164 5.17 -4.19 -9.37
CA CYS A 164 4.31 -5.36 -9.21
C CYS A 164 5.07 -6.58 -8.66
N SER A 165 5.92 -6.37 -7.65
CA SER A 165 6.66 -7.44 -6.96
C SER A 165 6.36 -7.45 -5.46
N ASN A 166 6.47 -8.62 -4.85
CA ASN A 166 6.26 -8.90 -3.43
C ASN A 166 7.50 -9.57 -2.80
N GLN A 167 7.45 -9.84 -1.49
CA GLN A 167 8.49 -10.58 -0.76
C GLN A 167 9.89 -9.95 -0.78
N GLY A 168 9.98 -8.65 -1.08
CA GLY A 168 11.26 -7.95 -1.21
C GLY A 168 12.07 -8.30 -2.46
N ARG A 169 11.53 -9.10 -3.39
CA ARG A 169 12.25 -9.51 -4.60
C ARG A 169 12.52 -8.32 -5.52
N GLY A 170 13.77 -8.19 -5.95
CA GLY A 170 14.25 -7.13 -6.86
C GLY A 170 14.44 -5.76 -6.21
N ILE A 171 14.29 -5.67 -4.88
CA ILE A 171 14.61 -4.47 -4.10
C ILE A 171 16.13 -4.38 -3.89
N PHE A 172 16.68 -3.19 -4.06
CA PHE A 172 18.05 -2.87 -3.69
C PHE A 172 18.13 -1.41 -3.22
N LEU A 173 19.23 -1.10 -2.52
CA LEU A 173 19.53 0.26 -2.07
C LEU A 173 20.53 0.92 -3.01
N LEU A 174 20.38 2.22 -3.18
CA LEU A 174 21.34 3.11 -3.83
C LEU A 174 21.96 3.94 -2.71
N LYS A 175 23.17 3.57 -2.31
CA LYS A 175 23.90 4.21 -1.18
C LYS A 175 25.09 5.05 -1.62
N ASN A 176 25.54 4.86 -2.85
CA ASN A 176 26.74 5.49 -3.37
C ASN A 176 26.61 5.76 -4.89
N PRO A 177 27.46 6.63 -5.45
CA PRO A 177 27.41 6.97 -6.87
C PRO A 177 27.56 5.76 -7.80
N ALA A 178 28.38 4.76 -7.43
CA ALA A 178 28.58 3.57 -8.26
C ALA A 178 27.27 2.77 -8.46
N ALA A 179 26.46 2.63 -7.41
CA ALA A 179 25.16 1.98 -7.48
C ALA A 179 24.17 2.77 -8.37
N VAL A 180 24.20 4.10 -8.28
CA VAL A 180 23.37 5.00 -9.11
C VAL A 180 23.77 4.90 -10.58
N ASN A 181 25.07 4.98 -10.89
CA ASN A 181 25.60 4.86 -12.25
C ASN A 181 25.26 3.49 -12.85
N THR A 182 25.37 2.42 -12.07
CA THR A 182 24.98 1.07 -12.49
C THR A 182 23.49 0.99 -12.84
N LEU A 183 22.63 1.65 -12.05
CA LEU A 183 21.20 1.73 -12.36
C LEU A 183 20.94 2.55 -13.64
N GLN A 184 21.59 3.70 -13.78
CA GLN A 184 21.46 4.57 -14.94
C GLN A 184 21.85 3.84 -16.24
N ALA A 185 23.01 3.17 -16.25
CA ALA A 185 23.46 2.38 -17.40
C ALA A 185 22.48 1.26 -17.78
N LYS A 186 21.90 0.57 -16.78
CA LYS A 186 20.88 -0.48 -17.02
C LYS A 186 19.58 0.08 -17.61
N LEU A 187 19.18 1.28 -17.22
CA LEU A 187 17.98 1.92 -17.76
C LEU A 187 18.20 2.37 -19.21
N HIS A 188 19.35 2.97 -19.52
CA HIS A 188 19.69 3.38 -20.88
C HIS A 188 19.78 2.20 -21.86
N SER A 189 20.46 1.12 -21.47
CA SER A 189 20.56 -0.07 -22.35
C SER A 189 19.20 -0.72 -22.62
N THR A 190 18.30 -0.70 -21.64
CA THR A 190 16.93 -1.19 -21.79
C THR A 190 16.12 -0.29 -22.73
N GLU A 191 16.25 1.03 -22.62
CA GLU A 191 15.59 2.01 -23.47
C GLU A 191 16.05 1.87 -24.94
N GLU A 192 17.36 1.76 -25.17
CA GLU A 192 17.94 1.55 -26.50
C GLU A 192 17.47 0.22 -27.12
N TYR A 193 17.44 -0.86 -26.34
CA TYR A 193 16.93 -2.16 -26.80
C TYR A 193 15.47 -2.07 -27.27
N LEU A 194 14.62 -1.37 -26.51
CA LEU A 194 13.20 -1.20 -26.82
C LEU A 194 12.95 -0.31 -28.05
N LEU A 195 13.82 0.66 -28.31
CA LEU A 195 13.76 1.49 -29.52
C LEU A 195 14.17 0.70 -30.77
N ASN A 196 15.18 -0.17 -30.65
CA ASN A 196 15.76 -0.90 -31.79
C ASN A 196 14.93 -2.10 -32.26
N LYS A 197 14.21 -2.76 -31.35
CA LYS A 197 13.27 -3.81 -31.72
C LYS A 197 11.86 -3.25 -31.61
N ARG A 198 11.13 -3.12 -32.72
CA ARG A 198 9.68 -2.79 -32.79
C ARG A 198 8.80 -3.86 -32.11
N VAL A 199 9.18 -4.30 -30.92
CA VAL A 199 8.52 -5.32 -30.10
C VAL A 199 7.53 -4.58 -29.22
N PRO A 200 6.27 -5.04 -29.14
CA PRO A 200 5.31 -4.49 -28.20
C PRO A 200 5.90 -4.59 -26.79
N TYR A 201 6.08 -3.44 -26.15
CA TYR A 201 6.54 -3.22 -24.78
C TYR A 201 6.55 -4.51 -23.92
N GLN A 202 7.62 -5.30 -24.01
CA GLN A 202 7.94 -6.26 -22.96
C GLN A 202 8.44 -5.41 -21.81
N ALA A 203 7.49 -4.95 -21.01
CA ALA A 203 7.68 -4.04 -19.90
C ALA A 203 8.90 -4.49 -19.09
N SER A 204 10.01 -3.78 -19.21
CA SER A 204 10.98 -3.76 -18.13
C SER A 204 10.17 -3.50 -16.86
N GLN A 205 10.35 -4.33 -15.83
CA GLN A 205 9.48 -4.25 -14.66
C GLN A 205 9.51 -2.82 -14.11
N ALA A 206 8.42 -2.09 -14.30
CA ALA A 206 8.34 -0.68 -13.94
C ALA A 206 8.73 -0.54 -12.46
N ARG A 207 9.58 0.45 -12.17
CA ARG A 207 10.23 0.62 -10.87
C ARG A 207 9.93 1.99 -10.30
N ILE A 208 9.80 2.04 -8.98
CA ILE A 208 9.91 3.30 -8.25
C ILE A 208 11.28 3.35 -7.57
N VAL A 209 11.86 4.54 -7.52
CA VAL A 209 12.91 4.88 -6.56
C VAL A 209 12.30 5.78 -5.52
N GLN A 210 12.59 5.51 -4.25
CA GLN A 210 11.98 6.21 -3.13
C GLN A 210 13.03 6.55 -2.09
N ARG A 211 12.94 7.72 -1.46
CA ARG A 211 13.84 8.15 -0.41
C ARG A 211 13.82 7.13 0.71
N TYR A 212 14.99 6.64 1.09
CA TYR A 212 15.11 5.66 2.16
C TYR A 212 15.07 6.37 3.52
N ILE A 213 14.23 5.87 4.41
CA ILE A 213 14.19 6.32 5.81
C ILE A 213 15.40 5.68 6.52
N HIS A 214 16.52 6.40 6.50
CA HIS A 214 17.81 5.93 7.01
C HIS A 214 17.96 6.07 8.53
N GLN A 215 17.18 6.96 9.15
CA GLN A 215 17.03 7.13 10.61
C GLN A 215 15.64 6.69 11.08
N PRO A 216 15.29 5.39 10.96
CA PRO A 216 14.00 4.91 11.45
C PRO A 216 13.99 4.88 12.99
N LEU A 217 12.79 4.92 13.57
CA LEU A 217 12.61 4.47 14.95
C LEU A 217 13.01 3.00 15.04
N LEU A 218 13.73 2.63 16.10
CA LEU A 218 14.19 1.27 16.35
C LEU A 218 13.55 0.72 17.62
N LEU A 219 13.17 -0.55 17.59
CA LEU A 219 12.74 -1.30 18.78
C LEU A 219 13.86 -2.26 19.14
N GLU A 220 14.44 -2.09 20.33
CA GLU A 220 15.62 -2.85 20.76
C GLU A 220 16.78 -2.80 19.77
N GLY A 221 16.99 -1.65 19.12
CA GLY A 221 18.00 -1.48 18.07
C GLY A 221 17.65 -2.15 16.73
N LYS A 222 16.54 -2.88 16.63
CA LYS A 222 16.08 -3.56 15.41
C LYS A 222 15.15 -2.65 14.62
N LYS A 223 15.23 -2.73 13.28
CA LYS A 223 14.30 -2.03 12.40
C LYS A 223 12.97 -2.75 12.38
N PHE A 224 11.87 -2.01 12.28
CA PHE A 224 10.54 -2.60 12.23
C PHE A 224 9.61 -1.93 11.22
N ASP A 225 8.53 -2.63 10.91
CA ASP A 225 7.35 -2.06 10.28
C ASP A 225 6.08 -2.56 10.98
N VAL A 226 4.98 -1.82 10.82
CA VAL A 226 3.67 -2.24 11.32
C VAL A 226 2.80 -2.72 10.16
N ARG A 227 2.23 -3.92 10.32
CA ARG A 227 1.21 -4.45 9.43
C ARG A 227 -0.15 -4.29 10.08
N SER A 228 -1.01 -3.49 9.48
CA SER A 228 -2.44 -3.42 9.82
C SER A 228 -3.31 -3.99 8.70
N TYR A 229 -4.55 -4.31 9.04
CA TYR A 229 -5.51 -4.90 8.12
C TYR A 229 -6.70 -3.97 7.92
N LEU A 230 -7.11 -3.83 6.67
CA LEU A 230 -8.28 -3.08 6.26
C LEU A 230 -9.15 -3.99 5.39
N LEU A 231 -10.44 -4.07 5.73
CA LEU A 231 -11.47 -4.70 4.89
C LEU A 231 -12.38 -3.59 4.35
N VAL A 232 -12.32 -3.37 3.04
CA VAL A 232 -13.31 -2.54 2.33
C VAL A 232 -14.49 -3.47 2.00
N ALA A 233 -15.52 -3.45 2.83
CA ALA A 233 -16.69 -4.30 2.67
C ALA A 233 -17.65 -3.78 1.59
N CYS A 234 -17.72 -2.46 1.43
CA CYS A 234 -18.50 -1.81 0.38
C CYS A 234 -17.86 -0.47 0.00
N THR A 235 -18.07 -0.03 -1.25
CA THR A 235 -17.62 1.29 -1.76
C THR A 235 -18.77 2.28 -1.98
N ALA A 236 -20.02 1.82 -1.87
CA ALA A 236 -21.22 2.63 -2.07
C ALA A 236 -22.39 2.12 -1.20
N PRO A 237 -22.55 2.61 0.06
CA PRO A 237 -21.67 3.54 0.76
C PRO A 237 -20.33 2.89 1.14
N TYR A 238 -19.32 3.70 1.44
CA TYR A 238 -18.04 3.18 1.94
C TYR A 238 -18.22 2.54 3.31
N VAL A 239 -17.87 1.26 3.43
CA VAL A 239 -17.82 0.53 4.69
C VAL A 239 -16.43 -0.08 4.83
N LEU A 240 -15.69 0.36 5.85
CA LEU A 240 -14.32 -0.02 6.12
C LEU A 240 -14.19 -0.60 7.53
N PHE A 241 -13.63 -1.79 7.66
CA PHE A 241 -13.23 -2.36 8.95
C PHE A 241 -11.71 -2.30 9.09
N PHE A 242 -11.24 -1.82 10.25
CA PHE A 242 -9.84 -1.77 10.60
C PHE A 242 -9.52 -2.79 11.69
N ALA A 243 -8.40 -3.49 11.53
CA ALA A 243 -7.81 -4.32 12.57
C ALA A 243 -6.32 -3.97 12.72
N GLN A 244 -5.91 -3.82 13.99
CA GLN A 244 -4.61 -3.23 14.36
C GLN A 244 -3.42 -4.01 13.78
N GLY A 245 -3.51 -5.35 13.75
CA GLY A 245 -2.51 -6.23 13.16
C GLY A 245 -1.31 -6.48 14.08
N TYR A 246 -0.08 -6.34 13.59
CA TYR A 246 1.14 -6.69 14.34
C TYR A 246 2.38 -5.95 13.82
N VAL A 247 3.45 -5.96 14.62
CA VAL A 247 4.76 -5.39 14.29
C VAL A 247 5.70 -6.48 13.78
N ARG A 248 6.51 -6.15 12.77
CA ARG A 248 7.51 -7.03 12.16
C ARG A 248 8.89 -6.43 12.32
N LEU A 249 9.79 -7.16 12.95
CA LEU A 249 11.15 -6.71 13.25
C LEU A 249 12.17 -7.47 12.40
N THR A 250 13.34 -6.87 12.21
CA THR A 250 14.54 -7.56 11.72
C THR A 250 15.10 -8.51 12.78
N CYS A 251 15.79 -9.57 12.38
CA CYS A 251 16.45 -10.51 13.31
C CYS A 251 17.59 -9.82 14.06
N VAL A 252 18.32 -8.94 13.36
CA VAL A 252 19.53 -8.28 13.84
C VAL A 252 19.32 -6.78 13.98
N ASN A 253 20.23 -6.13 14.71
CA ASN A 253 20.24 -4.69 14.90
C ASN A 253 20.39 -3.96 13.57
N TYR A 254 19.73 -2.82 13.48
CA TYR A 254 19.77 -1.95 12.33
C TYR A 254 21.13 -1.26 12.23
N ASP A 255 21.72 -1.34 11.04
CA ASP A 255 22.86 -0.55 10.63
C ASP A 255 22.54 0.06 9.25
N ALA A 256 22.68 1.37 9.13
CA ALA A 256 22.45 2.08 7.87
C ALA A 256 23.57 1.80 6.85
N ALA A 257 24.79 1.52 7.30
CA ALA A 257 25.95 1.27 6.45
C ALA A 257 25.93 -0.14 5.84
N SER A 258 25.50 -1.15 6.59
CA SER A 258 25.45 -2.56 6.14
C SER A 258 24.82 -2.79 4.77
N ASP A 259 25.50 -3.46 3.85
CA ASP A 259 24.93 -3.82 2.54
C ASP A 259 23.99 -5.04 2.61
N ASP A 260 23.87 -5.69 3.78
CA ASP A 260 22.94 -6.79 3.97
C ASP A 260 21.49 -6.30 4.01
N LEU A 261 20.71 -6.69 3.00
CA LEU A 261 19.29 -6.38 2.92
C LEU A 261 18.46 -6.96 4.07
N THR A 262 18.93 -8.00 4.79
CA THR A 262 18.21 -8.53 5.96
C THR A 262 18.21 -7.56 7.14
N VAL A 263 19.19 -6.64 7.21
CA VAL A 263 19.26 -5.54 8.19
C VAL A 263 18.24 -4.45 7.87
N HIS A 264 17.84 -4.32 6.61
CA HIS A 264 17.00 -3.21 6.13
C HIS A 264 15.55 -3.59 5.83
N LEU A 265 15.27 -4.86 5.51
CA LEU A 265 13.97 -5.32 5.04
C LEU A 265 13.30 -6.25 6.05
N THR A 266 12.29 -5.72 6.74
CA THR A 266 11.49 -6.37 7.81
C THR A 266 10.55 -7.48 7.35
N ASN A 267 10.44 -7.73 6.04
CA ASN A 267 9.50 -8.73 5.56
C ASN A 267 9.98 -10.14 5.91
N GLN A 268 9.07 -10.98 6.41
CA GLN A 268 9.36 -12.34 6.88
C GLN A 268 10.05 -13.22 5.83
N TYR A 269 9.77 -13.01 4.54
CA TYR A 269 10.46 -13.75 3.48
C TYR A 269 11.96 -13.39 3.40
N MET A 270 12.32 -12.12 3.57
CA MET A 270 13.72 -11.70 3.64
C MET A 270 14.36 -12.11 4.96
N GLN A 271 13.64 -12.03 6.07
CA GLN A 271 14.16 -12.46 7.38
C GLN A 271 14.50 -13.94 7.43
N LYS A 272 13.73 -14.80 6.75
CA LYS A 272 14.04 -16.24 6.57
C LYS A 272 15.40 -16.53 5.92
N LYS A 273 16.01 -15.57 5.24
CA LYS A 273 17.34 -15.72 4.65
C LYS A 273 18.47 -15.45 5.64
N ASN A 274 18.16 -14.82 6.77
CA ASN A 274 19.13 -14.60 7.84
C ASN A 274 19.38 -15.93 8.57
N SER A 275 20.65 -16.23 8.85
CA SER A 275 21.05 -17.48 9.50
C SER A 275 20.47 -17.66 10.91
N LEU A 276 20.18 -16.57 11.61
CA LEU A 276 19.63 -16.58 12.97
C LEU A 276 18.09 -16.72 13.01
N TYR A 277 17.42 -16.70 11.86
CA TYR A 277 15.95 -16.66 11.80
C TYR A 277 15.29 -17.82 12.55
N SER A 278 15.81 -19.04 12.40
CA SER A 278 15.23 -20.22 13.06
C SER A 278 15.19 -20.10 14.58
N GLN A 279 16.14 -19.37 15.17
CA GLN A 279 16.25 -19.14 16.60
C GLN A 279 15.41 -17.93 17.04
N LEU A 280 15.36 -16.88 16.21
CA LEU A 280 14.74 -15.59 16.55
C LEU A 280 13.34 -15.38 15.97
N LYS A 281 12.76 -16.37 15.25
CA LYS A 281 11.51 -16.20 14.49
C LYS A 281 10.38 -15.58 15.32
N ASP A 282 10.23 -16.00 16.58
CA ASP A 282 9.14 -15.58 17.46
C ASP A 282 9.39 -14.17 18.03
N GLU A 283 10.63 -13.70 18.05
CA GLU A 283 10.99 -12.32 18.38
C GLU A 283 10.79 -11.34 17.21
N THR A 284 10.79 -11.84 15.96
CA THR A 284 10.60 -10.98 14.78
C THR A 284 9.15 -10.50 14.58
N VAL A 285 8.22 -10.94 15.43
CA VAL A 285 6.80 -10.55 15.38
C VAL A 285 6.31 -10.16 16.76
N TRP A 286 5.94 -8.89 16.94
CA TRP A 286 5.29 -8.45 18.17
C TRP A 286 3.80 -8.24 17.94
N ARG A 287 3.00 -8.73 18.89
CA ARG A 287 1.60 -8.31 18.99
C ARG A 287 1.52 -6.85 19.44
N MET A 288 0.39 -6.20 19.17
CA MET A 288 0.22 -4.78 19.47
C MET A 288 0.27 -4.49 20.97
N GLU A 289 -0.12 -5.45 21.82
CA GLU A 289 -0.03 -5.33 23.28
C GLU A 289 1.42 -5.26 23.74
N HIS A 290 2.31 -6.10 23.17
CA HIS A 290 3.73 -6.06 23.48
C HIS A 290 4.34 -4.74 23.01
N PHE A 291 4.00 -4.30 21.79
CA PHE A 291 4.45 -3.00 21.27
C PHE A 291 3.99 -1.84 22.17
N ASN A 292 2.75 -1.84 22.64
CA ASN A 292 2.22 -0.83 23.55
C ASN A 292 2.95 -0.80 24.89
N SER A 293 3.17 -1.97 25.50
CA SER A 293 3.93 -2.08 26.75
C SER A 293 5.34 -1.54 26.60
N TYR A 294 6.03 -1.92 25.51
CA TYR A 294 7.38 -1.44 25.22
C TYR A 294 7.43 0.09 25.03
N VAL A 295 6.50 0.67 24.26
CA VAL A 295 6.41 2.13 24.06
C VAL A 295 6.13 2.86 25.36
N ASN A 296 5.21 2.33 26.18
CA ASN A 296 4.90 2.88 27.49
C ASN A 296 6.13 2.91 28.42
N GLU A 297 6.95 1.86 28.37
CA GLU A 297 8.14 1.74 29.23
C GLU A 297 9.30 2.61 28.73
N LYS A 298 9.63 2.54 27.44
CA LYS A 298 10.88 3.10 26.88
C LYS A 298 10.74 4.51 26.28
N PHE A 299 9.59 4.83 25.70
CA PHE A 299 9.41 6.07 24.93
C PHE A 299 8.44 7.06 25.55
N ARG A 300 7.53 6.61 26.43
CA ARG A 300 6.50 7.49 26.99
C ARG A 300 7.07 8.73 27.68
N LYS A 301 7.99 8.54 28.62
CA LYS A 301 8.58 9.65 29.39
C LYS A 301 9.56 10.45 28.55
N THR A 302 10.45 9.77 27.84
CA THR A 302 11.54 10.37 27.06
C THR A 302 11.03 11.14 25.84
N SER A 303 9.95 10.69 25.21
CA SER A 303 9.36 11.32 24.02
C SER A 303 8.04 12.04 24.31
N GLY A 304 7.65 12.18 25.59
CA GLY A 304 6.43 12.90 25.99
C GLY A 304 5.12 12.30 25.44
N LEU A 305 5.07 10.99 25.19
CA LEU A 305 3.89 10.33 24.63
C LEU A 305 2.81 10.12 25.70
N PRO A 306 1.51 10.15 25.34
CA PRO A 306 0.44 9.73 26.23
C PRO A 306 0.57 8.24 26.60
N LYS A 307 -0.03 7.86 27.73
CA LYS A 307 -0.14 6.44 28.10
C LYS A 307 -0.96 5.73 27.02
N ASP A 308 -0.53 4.52 26.67
CA ASP A 308 -1.19 3.68 25.68
C ASP A 308 -1.25 4.33 24.29
N TRP A 309 -0.20 5.10 23.93
CA TRP A 309 -0.07 5.79 22.65
C TRP A 309 -0.33 4.88 21.45
N VAL A 310 0.11 3.61 21.52
CA VAL A 310 -0.08 2.64 20.44
C VAL A 310 -1.56 2.39 20.16
N PHE A 311 -2.41 2.35 21.19
CA PHE A 311 -3.83 2.08 21.05
C PHE A 311 -4.72 3.34 20.93
N THR A 312 -4.15 4.52 21.19
CA THR A 312 -4.90 5.78 21.24
C THR A 312 -4.59 6.71 20.07
N VAL A 313 -3.31 7.02 19.86
CA VAL A 313 -2.86 7.99 18.85
C VAL A 313 -2.40 7.28 17.58
N PHE A 314 -1.67 6.18 17.74
CA PHE A 314 -1.08 5.46 16.62
C PHE A 314 -2.11 4.65 15.82
N THR A 315 -2.99 3.92 16.51
CA THR A 315 -4.13 3.27 15.87
C THR A 315 -5.31 4.21 15.80
N VAL A 316 -6.15 4.04 14.77
CA VAL A 316 -7.44 4.74 14.68
C VAL A 316 -8.26 4.39 15.92
N SER A 317 -8.51 5.37 16.79
CA SER A 317 -9.44 5.18 17.89
C SER A 317 -10.86 5.07 17.30
N ALA A 318 -11.63 4.06 17.70
CA ALA A 318 -13.04 3.91 17.33
C ALA A 318 -13.96 4.95 18.00
N SER A 319 -13.41 6.13 18.33
CA SER A 319 -14.13 7.21 18.96
C SER A 319 -14.95 7.95 17.89
N LYS A 320 -16.21 7.51 17.74
CA LYS A 320 -17.32 8.20 17.06
C LYS A 320 -17.20 8.32 15.53
N CYS A 321 -17.71 7.29 14.85
CA CYS A 321 -18.46 7.53 13.60
C CYS A 321 -19.93 7.71 13.95
#